data_AF-A0A1T5JH55-F1
#
_entry.id   AF-A0A1T5JH55-F1
#
_cell.length_a   1.000
_cell.length_b   1.000
_cell.length_c   1.000
_cell.angle_alpha   90.00
_cell.angle_beta   90.00
_cell.angle_gamma   90.00
#
_symmetry.space_group_name_H-M   'P 1'
#
loop_
_entity.id
_entity.type
_entity.pdbx_description
1 polymer ?
#
loop_
_entity_poly.entity_id
_entity_poly.type
_entity_poly.pdbx_seq_one_letter_code
_entity_poly.pdbx_strand_id
1 'polypeptide(L)'
;MTLIQKIRLSERYGVHFYVISALFSIAAAIVCFFYPVAIPVCMTMKLLCIPVILYLCESFQNKHAIYFYLNLGISKIEYYLIPVVTEFLFFIVLISVSCFIGNVVR
;
A
#
# COMPACT_ATOMS: atom_id res chain seq x y z
N MET A 1 2.00 -23.69 -2.03
CA MET A 1 2.34 -22.53 -1.18
C MET A 1 1.07 -21.77 -0.86
N THR A 2 0.73 -21.59 0.41
CA THR A 2 -0.49 -20.88 0.83
C THR A 2 -0.34 -19.37 0.63
N LEU A 3 -1.45 -18.66 0.44
CA LEU A 3 -1.51 -17.20 0.25
C LEU A 3 -0.77 -16.43 1.36
N ILE A 4 -0.83 -16.97 2.58
CA ILE A 4 -0.13 -16.47 3.77
C ILE A 4 1.40 -16.55 3.63
N GLN A 5 1.94 -17.63 3.06
CA GLN A 5 3.37 -17.75 2.82
C GLN A 5 3.86 -16.75 1.76
N LYS A 6 3.03 -16.43 0.75
CA LYS A 6 3.33 -15.42 -0.27
C LYS A 6 3.42 -14.01 0.35
N ILE A 7 2.50 -13.69 1.26
CA ILE A 7 2.47 -12.42 2.01
C ILE A 7 3.70 -12.30 2.92
N ARG A 8 4.05 -13.36 3.65
CA ARG A 8 5.22 -13.38 4.56
C ARG A 8 6.55 -13.20 3.84
N LEU A 9 6.61 -13.57 2.56
CA LEU A 9 7.81 -13.48 1.73
C LEU A 9 7.94 -12.11 1.03
N SER A 10 6.83 -11.44 0.71
CA SER A 10 6.87 -10.02 0.28
C SER A 10 7.27 -9.08 1.42
N GLU A 11 6.97 -9.47 2.66
CA GLU A 11 7.35 -8.76 3.88
C GLU A 11 8.86 -8.49 3.90
N ARG A 12 9.70 -9.52 3.71
CA ARG A 12 11.16 -9.44 3.89
C ARG A 12 11.90 -8.43 2.99
N TYR A 13 11.30 -8.01 1.88
CA TYR A 13 11.90 -7.07 0.92
C TYR A 13 11.10 -5.77 0.75
N GLY A 14 9.86 -5.71 1.25
CA GLY A 14 8.97 -4.57 1.13
C GLY A 14 8.72 -3.80 2.43
N VAL A 15 9.17 -4.30 3.60
CA VAL A 15 8.81 -3.73 4.93
C VAL A 15 8.93 -2.20 4.95
N HIS A 16 10.06 -1.65 4.52
CA HIS A 16 10.29 -0.20 4.59
C HIS A 16 9.30 0.61 3.74
N PHE A 17 8.95 0.12 2.55
CA PHE A 17 7.97 0.77 1.68
C PHE A 17 6.57 0.68 2.27
N TYR A 18 6.19 -0.48 2.78
CA TYR A 18 4.89 -0.64 3.45
C TYR A 18 4.79 0.20 4.71
N VAL A 19 5.87 0.35 5.49
CA VAL A 19 5.89 1.18 6.70
C VAL A 19 5.74 2.66 6.34
N ILE A 20 6.48 3.17 5.35
CA ILE A 20 6.36 4.55 4.89
C ILE A 20 4.96 4.83 4.36
N SER A 21 4.43 3.91 3.56
CA SER A 21 3.10 4.08 2.99
C SER A 21 1.98 3.94 4.03
N ALA A 22 2.16 3.09 5.05
CA ALA A 22 1.25 2.99 6.19
C ALA A 22 1.27 4.27 7.05
N LEU A 23 2.45 4.85 7.32
CA LEU A 23 2.58 6.14 7.99
C LEU A 23 1.84 7.23 7.23
N PHE A 24 1.97 7.27 5.91
CA PHE A 24 1.22 8.19 5.07
C PHE A 24 -0.31 7.97 5.19
N SER A 25 -0.75 6.71 5.16
CA SER A 25 -2.17 6.37 5.32
C SER A 25 -2.74 6.83 6.66
N ILE A 26 -1.99 6.67 7.75
CA ILE A 26 -2.38 7.12 9.10
C ILE A 26 -2.46 8.65 9.15
N ALA A 27 -1.46 9.34 8.61
CA ALA A 27 -1.46 10.80 8.55
C ALA A 27 -2.65 11.35 7.75
N ALA A 28 -2.94 10.76 6.60
CA ALA A 28 -4.11 11.12 5.79
C ALA A 28 -5.43 10.88 6.53
N ALA A 29 -5.53 9.79 7.30
CA ALA A 29 -6.70 9.49 8.14
C ALA A 29 -6.97 10.57 9.18
N ILE A 30 -5.92 10.99 9.90
CA ILE A 30 -6.00 12.04 10.91
C ILE A 30 -6.45 13.35 10.26
N VAL A 31 -5.88 13.70 9.10
CA VAL A 31 -6.30 14.89 8.35
C VAL A 31 -7.77 14.78 7.94
N CYS A 32 -8.22 13.63 7.42
CA CYS A 32 -9.61 13.44 7.00
C CYS A 32 -10.59 13.43 8.19
N PHE A 33 -10.15 12.98 9.37
CA PHE A 33 -10.93 13.06 10.62
C PHE A 33 -11.24 14.52 10.99
N PHE A 34 -10.25 15.41 10.89
CA PHE A 34 -10.44 16.84 11.21
C PHE A 34 -10.96 17.68 10.03
N TYR A 35 -10.73 17.26 8.79
CA TYR A 35 -11.07 18.01 7.58
C TYR A 35 -11.52 17.04 6.47
N PRO A 36 -12.79 16.61 6.46
CA PRO A 36 -13.29 15.66 5.46
C PRO A 36 -13.26 16.22 4.03
N VAL A 37 -13.15 17.54 3.86
CA VAL A 37 -12.98 18.18 2.54
C VAL A 37 -11.62 17.84 1.91
N ALA A 38 -10.64 17.36 2.69
CA ALA A 38 -9.30 17.00 2.22
C ALA A 38 -9.22 15.60 1.59
N ILE A 39 -10.27 14.77 1.68
CA ILE A 39 -10.34 13.41 1.09
C ILE A 39 -9.83 13.36 -0.37
N PRO A 40 -10.31 14.21 -1.31
CA PRO A 40 -9.83 14.15 -2.69
C PRO A 40 -8.33 14.41 -2.82
N VAL A 41 -7.76 15.28 -1.98
CA VAL A 41 -6.32 15.56 -1.97
C VAL A 41 -5.51 14.39 -1.41
N CYS A 42 -6.00 13.75 -0.35
CA CYS A 42 -5.37 12.54 0.20
C CYS A 42 -5.41 11.38 -0.80
N MET A 43 -6.51 11.23 -1.55
CA MET A 43 -6.66 10.22 -2.61
C MET A 43 -5.69 10.46 -3.77
N THR A 44 -5.56 11.71 -4.24
CA THR A 44 -4.63 12.04 -5.34
C THR A 44 -3.17 11.83 -4.92
N MET A 45 -2.79 12.24 -3.72
CA MET A 45 -1.46 11.98 -3.17
C MET A 45 -1.17 10.48 -3.08
N LYS A 46 -2.14 9.67 -2.63
CA LYS A 46 -1.98 8.21 -2.58
C LYS A 46 -1.80 7.60 -3.97
N LEU A 47 -2.56 8.07 -4.96
CA LEU A 47 -2.43 7.66 -6.36
C LEU A 47 -1.04 8.00 -6.93
N LEU A 48 -0.49 9.18 -6.59
CA LEU A 48 0.86 9.58 -6.99
C LEU A 48 1.96 8.74 -6.32
N CYS A 49 1.71 8.19 -5.14
CA CYS A 49 2.65 7.27 -4.49
C CYS A 49 2.76 5.92 -5.20
N ILE A 50 1.71 5.45 -5.90
CA ILE A 50 1.70 4.15 -6.60
C ILE A 50 2.85 4.01 -7.61
N PRO A 51 3.06 4.91 -8.60
CA PRO A 51 4.15 4.78 -9.55
C PRO A 51 5.52 4.90 -8.89
N VAL A 52 5.64 5.69 -7.82
CA VAL A 52 6.89 5.83 -7.05
C VAL A 52 7.23 4.53 -6.32
N ILE A 53 6.25 3.89 -5.69
CA ILE A 53 6.41 2.59 -5.03
C ILE A 53 6.76 1.51 -6.05
N LEU A 54 6.10 1.48 -7.20
CA LEU A 54 6.40 0.53 -8.28
C LEU A 54 7.82 0.71 -8.81
N TYR A 55 8.25 1.94 -9.07
CA TYR A 55 9.61 2.25 -9.52
C TYR A 55 10.68 1.85 -8.50
N LEU A 56 10.45 2.16 -7.21
CA LEU A 56 11.37 1.79 -6.14
C LEU A 56 11.42 0.27 -5.97
N CYS A 57 10.27 -0.41 -6.01
CA CYS A 57 10.20 -1.87 -6.01
C CYS A 57 11.00 -2.49 -7.16
N GLU A 58 10.88 -1.97 -8.38
CA GLU A 58 11.64 -2.46 -9.54
C GLU A 58 13.15 -2.20 -9.39
N SER A 59 13.54 -1.01 -8.90
CA SER A 59 14.93 -0.60 -8.73
C SER A 59 15.67 -1.43 -7.67
N PHE A 60 15.04 -1.67 -6.51
CA PHE A 60 15.65 -2.41 -5.40
C PHE A 60 15.72 -3.93 -5.64
N GLN A 61 14.93 -4.49 -6.56
CA GLN A 61 14.77 -5.94 -6.73
C GLN A 61 15.63 -6.59 -7.83
N ASN A 62 16.41 -5.80 -8.58
CA ASN A 62 17.11 -6.21 -9.81
C ASN A 62 18.19 -7.32 -9.69
N LYS A 63 18.50 -7.87 -8.51
CA LYS A 63 19.49 -8.95 -8.38
C LYS A 63 19.00 -10.27 -7.76
N HIS A 64 17.93 -10.25 -6.96
CA HIS A 64 17.46 -11.47 -6.25
C HIS A 64 15.96 -11.77 -6.43
N ALA A 65 15.15 -10.84 -6.94
CA ALA A 65 13.72 -11.08 -7.11
C ALA A 65 13.39 -11.95 -8.32
N ILE A 66 14.26 -11.99 -9.35
CA ILE A 66 14.07 -12.77 -10.58
C ILE A 66 13.79 -14.25 -10.27
N TYR A 67 14.53 -14.82 -9.34
CA TYR A 67 14.36 -16.22 -8.92
C TYR A 67 13.13 -16.45 -8.04
N PHE A 68 12.57 -15.39 -7.46
CA PHE A 68 11.56 -15.46 -6.42
C PHE A 68 10.14 -15.57 -7.00
N TYR A 69 9.79 -14.73 -7.97
CA TYR A 69 8.48 -14.82 -8.64
C TYR A 69 8.39 -15.98 -9.65
N LEU A 70 9.50 -16.36 -10.27
CA LEU A 70 9.60 -17.58 -11.11
C LEU A 70 9.31 -18.85 -10.29
N ASN A 71 9.86 -18.96 -9.06
CA ASN A 71 9.55 -20.08 -8.15
C ASN A 71 8.10 -20.07 -7.63
N LEU A 72 7.44 -18.91 -7.63
CA LEU A 72 6.06 -18.76 -7.19
C LEU A 72 5.03 -19.10 -8.29
N GLY A 73 5.46 -19.25 -9.54
CA GLY A 73 4.58 -19.46 -10.70
C GLY A 73 3.67 -18.26 -10.98
N ILE A 74 4.07 -17.06 -10.56
CA ILE A 74 3.30 -15.82 -10.67
C ILE A 74 3.98 -14.93 -11.70
N SER A 75 3.19 -14.22 -12.51
CA SER A 75 3.75 -13.24 -13.45
C SER A 75 4.42 -12.06 -12.71
N LYS A 76 5.45 -11.46 -13.32
CA LYS A 76 6.12 -10.26 -12.78
C LYS A 76 5.09 -9.16 -12.43
N ILE A 77 4.04 -9.03 -13.23
CA ILE A 77 2.98 -8.02 -13.07
C ILE A 77 2.13 -8.30 -11.83
N GLU A 78 1.63 -9.52 -11.66
CA GLU A 78 0.80 -9.88 -10.51
C GLU A 78 1.55 -9.73 -9.18
N TYR A 79 2.85 -10.05 -9.17
CA TYR A 79 3.68 -9.87 -7.98
C TYR A 79 3.75 -8.41 -7.52
N TYR A 80 3.83 -7.45 -8.45
CA TYR A 80 3.83 -6.02 -8.11
C TYR A 80 2.43 -5.49 -7.81
N LEU A 81 1.39 -6.07 -8.41
CA LEU A 81 0.01 -5.60 -8.26
C LEU A 81 -0.58 -5.96 -6.88
N ILE A 82 -0.30 -7.15 -6.35
CA ILE A 82 -0.82 -7.62 -5.06
C ILE A 82 -0.50 -6.65 -3.89
N PRO A 83 0.77 -6.21 -3.70
CA PRO A 83 1.14 -5.15 -2.76
C PRO A 83 0.30 -3.89 -2.88
N VAL A 84 0.18 -3.38 -4.11
CA VAL A 84 -0.44 -2.08 -4.38
C VAL A 84 -1.93 -2.14 -4.10
N VAL A 85 -2.59 -3.21 -4.54
CA VAL A 85 -4.04 -3.39 -4.34
C VAL A 85 -4.38 -3.56 -2.86
N THR A 86 -3.62 -4.39 -2.14
CA THR A 86 -3.86 -4.62 -0.70
C THR A 86 -3.68 -3.34 0.12
N GLU A 87 -2.66 -2.57 -0.21
CA GLU A 87 -2.33 -1.32 0.48
C GLU A 87 -3.34 -0.19 0.17
N PHE A 88 -3.83 -0.14 -1.08
CA PHE A 88 -4.88 0.80 -1.49
C PHE A 88 -6.24 0.49 -0.86
N LEU A 89 -6.61 -0.79 -0.77
CA LEU A 89 -7.82 -1.23 -0.07
C LEU A 89 -7.77 -0.85 1.41
N PHE A 90 -6.63 -1.08 2.07
CA PHE A 90 -6.44 -0.69 3.46
C PHE A 90 -6.60 0.82 3.65
N PHE A 91 -6.05 1.63 2.76
CA PHE A 91 -6.18 3.08 2.78
C PHE A 91 -7.65 3.54 2.67
N ILE A 92 -8.43 2.96 1.76
CA ILE A 92 -9.86 3.30 1.59
C ILE A 92 -10.64 2.99 2.86
N VAL A 93 -10.45 1.80 3.44
CA VAL A 93 -11.13 1.39 4.68
C VAL A 93 -10.76 2.32 5.83
N LEU A 94 -9.49 2.69 5.92
CA LEU A 94 -8.99 3.52 7.01
C LEU A 94 -9.51 4.97 6.93
N ILE A 95 -9.58 5.56 5.73
CA ILE A 95 -10.20 6.87 5.53
C ILE A 95 -11.70 6.83 5.77
N SER A 96 -12.41 5.82 5.28
CA SER A 96 -13.87 5.74 5.44
C SER A 96 -14.27 5.61 6.91
N VAL A 97 -13.58 4.76 7.67
CA VAL A 97 -13.75 4.64 9.12
C VAL A 97 -13.41 5.96 9.83
N SER A 98 -12.29 6.60 9.47
CA SER A 98 -11.88 7.87 10.10
C SER A 98 -12.89 8.99 9.86
N CYS A 99 -13.44 9.09 8.64
CA CYS A 99 -14.47 10.08 8.32
C CYS A 99 -15.78 9.78 9.05
N PHE A 100 -16.17 8.50 9.12
CA PHE A 100 -17.38 8.09 9.85
C PHE A 100 -17.28 8.43 11.34
N ILE A 101 -16.17 8.09 11.99
CA ILE A 101 -15.93 8.43 13.40
C ILE A 101 -15.86 9.96 13.57
N GLY A 102 -15.18 10.67 12.69
CA GLY A 102 -15.09 12.14 12.72
C GLY A 102 -16.46 12.82 12.64
N ASN A 103 -17.38 12.29 11.84
CA ASN A 103 -18.76 12.78 11.74
C ASN A 103 -19.64 12.41 12.93
N VAL A 104 -19.33 11.33 13.66
CA VAL A 104 -20.09 10.92 14.86
C VAL A 104 -19.60 11.65 16.11
N VAL A 105 -18.31 11.96 16.19
CA VAL A 105 -17.68 12.58 17.36
C VAL A 105 -17.81 14.12 17.36
N ARG A 106 -17.98 14.74 16.19
CA ARG A 106 -18.25 16.19 16.05
C ARG A 106 -19.73 16.49 15.96
#